data_AF-A0A2N4YB41-F1
#
_entry.id   AF-A0A2N4YB41-F1
#
_cell.length_a   1.000
_cell.length_b   1.000
_cell.length_c   1.000
_cell.angle_alpha   90.00
_cell.angle_beta   90.00
_cell.angle_gamma   90.00
#
_symmetry.space_group_name_H-M   'P 1'
#
loop_
_entity.id
_entity.type
_entity.pdbx_description
1 polymer ?
#
loop_
_entity_poly.entity_id
_entity_poly.type
_entity_poly.pdbx_seq_one_letter_code
_entity_poly.pdbx_strand_id
1 'polypeptide(L)'
;MATKLGKKAELTSVLVEAPASALWTIGSAGSAKTAMLEVSITEGTNNAVEKSDFIAAAHRLLCDELPGLEPIAYVILKEVPAENWGYDGQTQAARRIGKT
;
A
#
# COMPACT_ATOMS: atom_id res chain seq x y z
N MET A 1 -3.92 -6.17 -8.02
CA MET A 1 -3.54 -5.62 -6.70
C MET A 1 -4.75 -5.02 -5.97
N ALA A 2 -5.42 -4.01 -6.51
CA ALA A 2 -6.64 -3.42 -5.93
C ALA A 2 -7.74 -4.43 -5.55
N THR A 3 -7.95 -5.46 -6.39
CA THR A 3 -8.93 -6.53 -6.16
C THR A 3 -8.70 -7.36 -4.90
N LYS A 4 -7.47 -7.46 -4.39
CA LYS A 4 -7.15 -8.18 -3.14
C LYS A 4 -7.76 -7.51 -1.90
N LEU A 5 -8.06 -6.22 -2.00
CA LEU A 5 -8.72 -5.43 -0.95
C LEU A 5 -10.14 -5.01 -1.36
N GLY A 6 -10.69 -5.60 -2.43
CA GLY A 6 -11.99 -5.22 -2.97
C GLY A 6 -12.06 -3.77 -3.46
N LYS A 7 -10.91 -3.16 -3.79
CA LYS A 7 -10.85 -1.76 -4.26
C LYS A 7 -11.03 -1.70 -5.77
N LYS A 8 -11.64 -0.60 -6.21
CA LYS A 8 -11.79 -0.24 -7.61
C LYS A 8 -10.44 0.20 -8.19
N ALA A 9 -9.99 -0.49 -9.23
CA ALA A 9 -8.69 -0.21 -9.84
C ALA A 9 -8.65 1.19 -10.44
N GLU A 10 -9.75 1.63 -11.03
CA GLU A 10 -9.93 2.98 -11.61
C GLU A 10 -9.88 4.11 -10.58
N LEU A 11 -9.94 3.79 -9.28
CA LEU A 11 -9.83 4.74 -8.17
C LEU A 11 -8.55 4.53 -7.32
N THR A 12 -7.60 3.73 -7.82
CA THR A 12 -6.34 3.46 -7.12
C THR A 12 -5.23 4.30 -7.73
N SER A 13 -4.65 5.22 -6.96
CA SER A 13 -3.47 6.01 -7.34
C SER A 13 -2.19 5.41 -6.77
N VAL A 14 -1.10 5.47 -7.53
CA VAL A 14 0.24 4.99 -7.10
C VAL A 14 1.27 6.08 -7.34
N LEU A 15 2.09 6.35 -6.34
CA LEU A 15 3.30 7.17 -6.44
C LEU A 15 4.51 6.24 -6.30
N VAL A 16 5.51 6.40 -7.17
CA VAL A 16 6.76 5.65 -7.11
C VAL A 16 7.91 6.64 -6.98
N GLU A 17 8.70 6.49 -5.93
CA GLU A 17 9.88 7.30 -5.66
C GLU A 17 11.11 6.38 -5.57
N ALA A 18 12.20 6.76 -6.24
CA ALA A 18 13.45 6.02 -6.27
C ALA A 18 14.57 6.90 -5.68
N PRO A 19 14.76 6.92 -4.36
CA PRO A 19 15.90 7.61 -3.75
C PRO A 19 17.22 6.94 -4.19
N ALA A 20 18.33 7.68 -4.09
CA ALA A 20 19.65 7.13 -4.36
C ALA A 20 19.91 5.90 -3.45
N SER A 21 20.43 4.82 -4.02
CA SER A 21 20.65 3.54 -3.32
C SER A 21 21.50 3.65 -2.05
N ALA A 22 22.38 4.65 -1.99
CA ALA A 22 23.22 4.95 -0.82
C ALA A 22 22.43 5.38 0.44
N LEU A 23 21.12 5.63 0.33
CA LEU A 23 20.29 6.12 1.43
C LEU A 23 19.58 5.00 2.21
N TRP A 24 19.66 3.74 1.76
CA TRP A 24 19.07 2.60 2.45
C TRP A 24 20.13 1.74 3.15
N THR A 25 19.86 1.41 4.42
CA THR A 25 20.69 0.49 5.22
C THR A 25 19.80 -0.56 5.87
N ILE A 26 20.33 -1.77 6.03
CA ILE A 26 19.69 -2.87 6.78
C ILE A 26 20.70 -3.36 7.81
N GLY A 27 20.32 -3.38 9.08
CA GLY A 27 21.21 -3.86 10.15
C GLY A 27 22.56 -3.14 10.18
N SER A 28 22.55 -1.81 9.96
CA SER A 28 23.72 -0.93 9.81
C SER A 28 24.69 -1.26 8.67
N ALA A 29 24.40 -2.26 7.84
CA ALA A 29 25.12 -2.50 6.59
C ALA A 29 24.68 -1.50 5.51
N GLY A 30 25.65 -0.92 4.81
CA GLY A 30 25.42 0.05 3.73
C GLY A 30 24.86 -0.58 2.46
N SER A 31 24.12 0.23 1.67
CA SER A 31 23.60 -0.11 0.34
C SER A 31 22.71 -1.35 0.30
N ALA A 32 21.57 -1.30 0.99
CA ALA A 32 20.54 -2.33 0.87
C ALA A 32 19.66 -2.11 -0.37
N LYS A 33 19.38 -3.19 -1.11
CA LYS A 33 18.34 -3.18 -2.15
C LYS A 33 17.01 -3.49 -1.48
N THR A 34 16.27 -2.47 -1.06
CA THR A 34 14.97 -2.66 -0.41
C THR A 34 13.91 -1.73 -1.00
N ALA A 35 12.67 -1.93 -0.58
CA ALA A 35 11.51 -1.14 -0.97
C ALA A 35 10.57 -0.98 0.23
N MET A 36 9.79 0.09 0.19
CA MET A 36 8.67 0.30 1.10
C MET A 36 7.44 0.65 0.26
N LEU A 37 6.39 -0.14 0.41
CA LEU A 37 5.07 0.15 -0.13
C LEU A 37 4.15 0.54 1.03
N GLU A 38 3.68 1.79 1.00
CA GLU A 38 2.67 2.27 1.92
C GLU A 38 1.34 2.42 1.19
N VAL A 39 0.28 1.84 1.76
CA VAL A 39 -1.05 1.83 1.17
C VAL A 39 -2.05 2.29 2.20
N SER A 40 -2.62 3.47 1.97
CA SER A 40 -3.79 3.89 2.72
C SER A 40 -4.99 3.01 2.30
N ILE A 41 -5.83 2.60 3.26
CA ILE A 41 -7.16 2.01 3.03
C ILE A 41 -8.20 2.64 3.97
N THR A 42 -9.47 2.71 3.55
CA THR A 42 -10.53 3.18 4.44
C THR A 42 -10.67 2.20 5.61
N GLU A 43 -10.62 2.72 6.83
CA GLU A 43 -10.69 1.91 8.06
C GLU A 43 -11.93 1.03 8.09
N GLY A 44 -11.76 -0.22 8.53
CA GLY A 44 -12.87 -1.17 8.70
C GLY A 44 -13.44 -1.71 7.40
N THR A 45 -12.87 -1.35 6.23
CA THR A 45 -13.32 -1.88 4.93
C THR A 45 -12.63 -3.16 4.50
N ASN A 46 -11.67 -3.66 5.28
CA ASN A 46 -10.98 -4.92 5.02
C ASN A 46 -10.77 -5.75 6.28
N ASN A 47 -10.97 -7.06 6.16
CA ASN A 47 -10.74 -8.01 7.25
C ASN A 47 -9.26 -8.44 7.33
N ALA A 48 -8.89 -9.19 8.38
CA ALA A 48 -7.50 -9.64 8.58
C ALA A 48 -6.97 -10.54 7.44
N VAL A 49 -7.83 -11.38 6.85
CA VAL A 49 -7.45 -12.28 5.74
C VAL A 49 -7.14 -11.47 4.49
N GLU A 50 -8.01 -10.54 4.11
CA GLU A 50 -7.80 -9.67 2.95
C GLU A 50 -6.52 -8.82 3.10
N LYS A 51 -6.27 -8.31 4.31
CA LYS A 51 -5.04 -7.57 4.63
C LYS A 51 -3.80 -8.44 4.49
N SER A 52 -3.83 -9.68 4.99
CA SER A 52 -2.73 -10.64 4.87
C SER A 52 -2.47 -11.04 3.42
N ASP A 53 -3.53 -11.37 2.68
CA ASP A 53 -3.47 -11.72 1.26
C ASP A 53 -2.88 -10.59 0.40
N PHE A 54 -3.26 -9.35 0.72
CA PHE A 54 -2.69 -8.18 0.05
C PHE A 54 -1.20 -8.04 0.34
N ILE A 55 -0.79 -8.12 1.61
CA ILE A 55 0.63 -8.00 2.00
C ILE A 55 1.48 -9.06 1.28
N ALA A 56 1.03 -10.31 1.28
CA ALA A 56 1.73 -11.40 0.61
C ALA A 56 1.82 -11.17 -0.92
N ALA A 57 0.70 -10.78 -1.55
CA ALA A 57 0.67 -10.52 -2.98
C ALA A 57 1.54 -9.32 -3.38
N ALA A 58 1.54 -8.26 -2.57
CA ALA A 58 2.31 -7.05 -2.81
C ALA A 58 3.82 -7.30 -2.64
N HIS A 59 4.22 -8.02 -1.58
CA HIS A 59 5.62 -8.40 -1.40
C HIS A 59 6.11 -9.26 -2.56
N ARG A 60 5.33 -10.25 -3.00
CA ARG A 60 5.69 -11.07 -4.18
C ARG A 60 5.87 -10.20 -5.43
N LEU A 61 4.95 -9.27 -5.69
CA LEU A 61 5.08 -8.35 -6.81
C LEU A 61 6.37 -7.53 -6.72
N LEU A 62 6.74 -7.02 -5.54
CA LEU A 62 7.99 -6.29 -5.36
C LEU A 62 9.21 -7.17 -5.66
N CYS A 63 9.23 -8.42 -5.23
CA CYS A 63 10.31 -9.36 -5.55
C CYS A 63 10.41 -9.66 -7.06
N ASP A 64 9.27 -9.80 -7.73
CA ASP A 64 9.21 -10.10 -9.16
C ASP A 64 9.71 -8.91 -10.00
N GLU A 65 9.37 -7.68 -9.60
CA GLU A 65 9.72 -6.45 -10.34
C GLU A 65 11.09 -5.86 -9.94
N LEU A 66 11.61 -6.19 -8.75
CA LEU A 66 12.88 -5.67 -8.23
C LEU A 66 13.85 -6.83 -7.90
N PRO A 67 14.61 -7.35 -8.89
CA PRO A 67 15.53 -8.45 -8.67
C PRO A 67 16.62 -8.14 -7.62
N GLY A 68 16.78 -9.06 -6.67
CA GLY A 68 17.73 -8.89 -5.55
C GLY A 68 17.20 -7.98 -4.43
N LEU A 69 15.88 -7.78 -4.36
CA LEU A 69 15.22 -7.17 -3.21
C LEU A 69 15.48 -7.99 -1.95
N GLU A 70 15.90 -7.29 -0.90
CA GLU A 70 16.11 -7.86 0.43
C GLU A 70 14.77 -8.32 1.03
N PRO A 71 14.75 -9.42 1.83
CA PRO A 71 13.53 -9.90 2.49
C PRO A 71 12.87 -8.88 3.42
N ILE A 72 13.61 -7.84 3.83
CA ILE A 72 13.14 -6.77 4.72
C ILE A 72 12.57 -5.60 3.88
N ALA A 73 11.79 -5.93 2.86
CA ALA A 73 10.95 -4.97 2.15
C ALA A 73 9.60 -4.83 2.87
N TYR A 74 9.17 -3.60 3.11
CA TYR A 74 7.98 -3.34 3.91
C TYR A 74 6.73 -3.13 3.05
N VAL A 75 5.63 -3.76 3.46
CA VAL A 75 4.28 -3.43 2.97
C VAL A 75 3.45 -2.99 4.18
N ILE A 76 3.01 -1.74 4.17
CA ILE A 76 2.29 -1.10 5.28
C ILE A 76 0.87 -0.77 4.81
N LEU A 77 -0.13 -1.25 5.54
CA LEU A 77 -1.52 -0.82 5.38
C LEU A 77 -1.84 0.24 6.44
N LYS A 78 -2.20 1.45 6.00
CA LYS A 78 -2.66 2.54 6.86
C LYS A 78 -4.18 2.63 6.80
N GLU A 79 -4.85 2.23 7.87
CA GLU A 79 -6.30 2.43 8.00
C GLU A 79 -6.58 3.89 8.36
N VAL A 80 -7.38 4.57 7.52
CA VAL A 80 -7.77 5.97 7.71
C VAL A 80 -9.29 6.05 7.90
N PRO A 81 -9.78 6.70 8.96
CA PRO A 81 -11.22 6.90 9.17
C PRO A 81 -11.90 7.51 7.94
N ALA A 82 -13.14 7.09 7.66
CA ALA A 82 -13.85 7.46 6.42
C ALA A 82 -14.16 8.98 6.33
N GLU A 83 -14.24 9.66 7.45
CA GLU A 83 -14.40 11.11 7.58
C GLU A 83 -13.11 11.88 7.27
N ASN A 84 -11.95 11.21 7.39
CA ASN A 84 -10.61 11.82 7.28
C ASN A 84 -9.94 11.54 5.93
N TRP A 85 -10.63 10.86 5.02
CA TRP A 85 -10.13 10.60 3.67
C TRP A 85 -11.18 10.95 2.65
N GLY A 86 -10.81 11.75 1.65
CA GLY A 86 -11.61 12.00 0.46
C GLY A 86 -10.77 12.14 -0.80
N TYR A 87 -11.46 12.14 -1.92
CA TYR A 87 -10.96 12.57 -3.23
C TYR A 87 -12.12 13.25 -3.97
N ASP A 88 -11.81 14.09 -4.96
CA ASP A 88 -12.83 14.79 -5.76
C ASP A 88 -13.84 15.54 -4.85
N GLY A 89 -13.29 16.28 -3.89
CA GLY A 89 -14.04 17.15 -2.98
C GLY A 89 -14.93 16.47 -1.94
N GLN A 90 -14.96 15.13 -1.86
CA GLN A 90 -15.87 14.39 -0.96
C GLN A 90 -15.13 13.36 -0.11
N THR A 91 -15.51 13.27 1.17
CA THR A 91 -15.03 12.21 2.07
C THR A 91 -15.59 10.85 1.68
N GLN A 92 -14.90 9.79 2.07
CA GLN A 92 -15.35 8.41 1.89
C GLN A 92 -16.66 8.16 2.65
N ALA A 93 -16.83 8.77 3.82
CA ALA A 93 -18.08 8.74 4.58
C ALA A 93 -19.26 9.36 3.78
N ALA A 94 -19.08 10.53 3.16
CA ALA A 94 -20.11 11.17 2.34
C ALA A 94 -20.47 10.31 1.11
N ARG A 95 -19.47 9.72 0.44
CA ARG A 95 -19.67 8.83 -0.71
C ARG A 95 -20.44 7.54 -0.37
N ARG A 96 -20.39 7.09 0.89
CA ARG A 96 -21.17 5.93 1.36
C ARG A 96 -22.67 6.24 1.42
N ILE A 97 -23.03 7.47 1.77
CA ILE A 97 -24.43 7.92 1.91
C ILE A 97 -25.09 8.11 0.54
N GLY A 98 -24.32 8.46 -0.50
CA GLY A 98 -24.81 8.63 -1.88
C GLY A 98 -25.06 7.33 -2.65
N LYS A 99 -24.82 6.15 -2.06
CA LYS A 99 -25.17 4.85 -2.64
C LYS A 99 -26.50 4.39 -2.05
N THR A 100 -27.60 4.98 -2.50
CA THR A 100 -28.95 4.41 -2.35
C THR A 100 -29.39 3.89 -3.71
#